data_AF-A0A2E4P825-F1
#
_entry.id   AF-A0A2E4P825-F1
#
_cell.length_a   1.000
_cell.length_b   1.000
_cell.length_c   1.000
_cell.angle_alpha   90.00
_cell.angle_beta   90.00
_cell.angle_gamma   90.00
#
_symmetry.space_group_name_H-M   'P 1'
#
loop_
_entity.id
_entity.type
_entity.pdbx_description
1 polymer ?
#
loop_
_entity_poly.entity_id
_entity_poly.type
_entity_poly.pdbx_seq_one_letter_code
_entity_poly.pdbx_strand_id
1 'polypeptide(L)'
;MRFSLKLFVLFLYVPSAQAQTVAETKDGRQVILNNNGTWIYADSLCNYFTHTKTYADGKSVTYANNSIKINGEQGKSGLEVTLLKTSQSVVVNIAIVSPEIWCTDENTKAIIVFTDGKKIELANMGGKNCKGLFSCFLSPVMGNKKELERLIGKSIKTITISYAINNSETTETNTVETLLTKGEAFRIKTIMECLSQQKP
;
A
#
# COMPACT_ATOMS: atom_id res chain seq x y z
N MET A 1 42.43 -16.50 52.64
CA MET A 1 41.24 -15.66 52.37
C MET A 1 40.96 -15.67 50.88
N ARG A 2 39.84 -16.25 50.44
CA ARG A 2 39.41 -16.28 49.03
C ARG A 2 38.52 -15.06 48.78
N PHE A 3 38.95 -14.12 47.92
CA PHE A 3 38.12 -13.00 47.48
C PHE A 3 37.33 -13.42 46.23
N SER A 4 36.02 -13.60 46.39
CA SER A 4 35.10 -13.81 45.28
C SER A 4 34.66 -12.45 44.70
N LEU A 5 35.14 -12.13 43.50
CA LEU A 5 34.72 -10.97 42.72
C LEU A 5 33.34 -11.25 42.08
N LYS A 6 32.27 -10.67 42.64
CA LYS A 6 30.93 -10.75 42.02
C LYS A 6 30.83 -9.74 40.89
N LEU A 7 30.80 -10.23 39.66
CA LEU A 7 30.55 -9.46 38.43
C LEU A 7 29.08 -8.97 38.44
N PHE A 8 28.88 -7.67 38.62
CA PHE A 8 27.57 -7.02 38.59
C PHE A 8 27.23 -6.69 37.13
N VAL A 9 26.39 -7.50 36.49
CA VAL A 9 25.91 -7.26 35.12
C VAL A 9 24.82 -6.20 35.16
N LEU A 10 25.16 -4.98 34.74
CA LEU A 10 24.23 -3.86 34.63
C LEU A 10 23.40 -4.04 33.34
N PHE A 11 22.17 -4.54 33.44
CA PHE A 11 21.21 -4.52 32.34
C PHE A 11 20.73 -3.07 32.13
N LEU A 12 21.25 -2.41 31.10
CA LEU A 12 20.76 -1.12 30.62
C LEU A 12 19.36 -1.31 30.02
N TYR A 13 18.33 -0.98 30.79
CA TYR A 13 16.96 -0.86 30.32
C TYR A 13 16.88 0.41 29.46
N VAL A 14 16.86 0.25 28.13
CA VAL A 14 16.62 1.37 27.21
C VAL A 14 15.10 1.56 27.14
N PRO A 15 14.52 2.64 27.71
CA PRO A 15 13.11 2.91 27.51
C PRO A 15 12.91 3.23 26.02
N SER A 16 12.20 2.37 25.31
CA SER A 16 11.72 2.64 23.96
C SER A 16 10.68 3.76 24.06
N ALA A 17 11.11 4.99 23.81
CA ALA A 17 10.21 6.12 23.66
C ALA A 17 9.25 5.80 22.49
N GLN A 18 8.01 5.43 22.82
CA GLN A 18 6.94 5.30 21.85
C GLN A 18 6.56 6.72 21.44
N ALA A 19 7.21 7.23 20.39
CA ALA A 19 6.83 8.49 19.78
C ALA A 19 5.42 8.32 19.20
N GLN A 20 4.44 8.98 19.81
CA GLN A 20 3.07 8.96 19.34
C GLN A 20 2.99 9.76 18.03
N THR A 21 2.70 9.07 16.92
CA THR A 21 2.59 9.69 15.60
C THR A 21 1.15 10.10 15.25
N VAL A 22 0.17 9.72 16.09
CA VAL A 22 -1.26 9.98 15.92
C VAL A 22 -1.88 10.41 17.25
N ALA A 23 -2.59 11.54 17.27
CA ALA A 23 -3.30 12.05 18.44
C ALA A 23 -4.73 12.47 18.08
N GLU A 24 -5.57 12.70 19.09
CA GLU A 24 -6.93 13.22 18.94
C GLU A 24 -7.01 14.62 19.58
N THR A 25 -7.58 15.58 18.85
CA THR A 25 -7.79 16.94 19.34
C THR A 25 -9.00 16.99 20.28
N LYS A 26 -9.14 18.08 21.06
CA LYS A 26 -10.24 18.24 22.03
C LYS A 26 -11.64 18.17 21.41
N ASP A 27 -11.75 18.45 20.12
CA ASP A 27 -12.96 18.36 19.30
C ASP A 27 -13.13 16.99 18.61
N GLY A 28 -12.33 15.98 18.98
CA GLY A 28 -12.48 14.60 18.52
C GLY A 28 -11.87 14.29 17.15
N ARG A 29 -11.07 15.20 16.58
CA ARG A 29 -10.44 15.00 15.26
C ARG A 29 -9.05 14.39 15.38
N GLN A 30 -8.71 13.47 14.49
CA GLN A 30 -7.38 12.88 14.46
C GLN A 30 -6.37 13.82 13.82
N VAL A 31 -5.16 13.89 14.39
CA VAL A 31 -4.01 14.60 13.87
C VAL A 31 -2.79 13.68 13.79
N ILE A 32 -1.94 13.91 12.79
CA ILE A 32 -0.72 13.13 12.52
C ILE A 32 0.50 14.05 12.66
N LEU A 33 1.55 13.56 13.33
CA LEU A 33 2.81 14.29 13.49
C LEU A 33 3.68 14.15 12.24
N ASN A 34 3.99 15.27 11.59
CA ASN A 34 4.90 15.33 10.46
C ASN A 34 6.37 15.22 10.90
N ASN A 35 7.26 14.87 9.95
CA ASN A 35 8.71 14.83 10.19
C ASN A 35 9.32 16.21 10.54
N ASN A 36 8.65 17.31 10.19
CA ASN A 36 9.07 18.67 10.56
C ASN A 36 8.54 19.10 11.95
N GLY A 37 7.90 18.20 12.71
CA GLY A 37 7.40 18.44 14.05
C GLY A 37 6.02 19.12 14.13
N THR A 38 5.34 19.36 13.01
CA THR A 38 3.99 19.94 13.00
C THR A 38 2.90 18.88 12.99
N TRP A 39 1.76 19.15 13.62
CA TRP A 39 0.56 18.31 13.52
C TRP A 39 -0.32 18.72 12.36
N ILE A 40 -0.85 17.75 11.62
CA ILE A 40 -1.83 17.99 10.55
C ILE A 40 -3.08 17.15 10.80
N TYR A 41 -4.25 17.71 10.51
CA TYR A 41 -5.49 16.96 10.62
C TYR A 41 -5.55 15.83 9.58
N ALA A 42 -5.99 14.65 10.00
CA ALA A 42 -6.11 13.48 9.14
C ALA A 42 -7.17 13.68 8.04
N ASP A 43 -8.24 14.44 8.30
CA ASP A 43 -9.25 14.81 7.30
C ASP A 43 -8.67 15.69 6.18
N SER A 44 -7.76 16.60 6.51
CA SER A 44 -7.04 17.45 5.57
C SER A 44 -6.15 16.62 4.64
N LEU A 45 -5.52 15.55 5.15
CA LEU A 45 -4.74 14.61 4.32
C LEU A 45 -5.62 13.83 3.36
N CYS A 46 -6.78 13.35 3.80
CA CYS A 46 -7.68 12.60 2.92
C CYS A 46 -8.21 13.46 1.78
N ASN A 47 -8.57 14.71 2.06
CA ASN A 47 -8.97 15.66 1.01
C ASN A 47 -7.80 16.01 0.08
N TYR A 48 -6.57 16.02 0.59
CA TYR A 48 -5.38 16.27 -0.22
C TYR A 48 -5.05 15.11 -1.17
N PHE A 49 -5.27 13.87 -0.74
CA PHE A 49 -4.89 12.69 -1.51
C PHE A 49 -6.02 12.02 -2.29
N THR A 50 -7.28 12.33 -1.99
CA THR A 50 -8.45 11.70 -2.61
C THR A 50 -9.47 12.72 -3.13
N HIS A 51 -10.24 12.33 -4.13
CA HIS A 51 -11.34 13.08 -4.69
C HIS A 51 -12.58 12.21 -4.79
N THR A 52 -13.73 12.76 -4.44
CA THR A 52 -15.02 12.09 -4.59
C THR A 52 -15.79 12.71 -5.74
N LYS A 53 -16.14 11.87 -6.72
CA LYS A 53 -17.04 12.24 -7.81
C LYS A 53 -18.41 11.62 -7.56
N THR A 54 -19.44 12.48 -7.51
CA THR A 54 -20.84 12.06 -7.46
C THR A 54 -21.43 12.13 -8.86
N TYR A 55 -22.00 11.03 -9.32
CA TYR A 55 -22.66 10.90 -10.60
C TYR A 55 -24.12 11.38 -10.51
N ALA A 56 -24.72 11.65 -11.67
CA ALA A 56 -26.11 12.13 -11.76
C ALA A 56 -27.14 11.13 -11.19
N ASP A 57 -26.79 9.84 -11.13
CA ASP A 57 -27.62 8.78 -10.53
C ASP A 57 -27.46 8.67 -9.00
N GLY A 58 -26.74 9.62 -8.38
CA GLY A 58 -26.51 9.67 -6.94
C GLY A 58 -25.38 8.76 -6.45
N LYS A 59 -24.75 7.97 -7.33
CA LYS A 59 -23.62 7.13 -6.94
C LYS A 59 -22.37 7.99 -6.73
N SER A 60 -21.61 7.71 -5.69
CA SER A 60 -20.32 8.32 -5.42
C SER A 60 -19.19 7.33 -5.70
N VAL A 61 -18.08 7.83 -6.23
CA VAL A 61 -16.82 7.10 -6.31
C VAL A 61 -15.72 8.01 -5.78
N THR A 62 -15.02 7.56 -4.74
CA THR A 62 -13.82 8.23 -4.26
C THR A 62 -12.60 7.56 -4.87
N TYR A 63 -11.65 8.35 -5.38
CA TYR A 63 -10.42 7.84 -5.97
C TYR A 63 -9.21 8.67 -5.52
N ALA A 64 -8.02 8.09 -5.62
CA ALA A 64 -6.77 8.82 -5.40
C ALA A 64 -6.64 9.97 -6.41
N ASN A 65 -6.23 11.16 -5.96
CA ASN A 65 -6.07 12.34 -6.82
C ASN A 65 -5.12 12.09 -8.00
N ASN A 66 -4.10 11.27 -7.78
CA ASN A 66 -3.15 10.85 -8.79
C ASN A 66 -2.81 9.38 -8.57
N SER A 67 -2.49 8.69 -9.67
CA SER A 67 -1.78 7.41 -9.58
C SER A 67 -0.41 7.60 -8.90
N ILE A 68 0.05 6.56 -8.22
CA ILE A 68 1.37 6.51 -7.60
C ILE A 68 2.28 5.74 -8.56
N LYS A 69 3.15 6.48 -9.26
CA LYS A 69 4.20 5.90 -10.09
C LYS A 69 5.38 5.52 -9.21
N ILE A 70 5.76 4.26 -9.25
CA ILE A 70 6.90 3.67 -8.55
C ILE A 70 7.91 3.34 -9.63
N ASN A 71 9.04 4.05 -9.62
CA ASN A 71 10.07 3.83 -10.62
C ASN A 71 10.77 2.49 -10.37
N GLY A 72 11.02 1.74 -11.45
CA GLY A 72 11.93 0.62 -11.40
C GLY A 72 13.37 1.10 -11.17
N GLU A 73 14.26 0.17 -10.82
CA GLU A 73 15.70 0.46 -10.89
C GLU A 73 16.10 0.88 -12.32
N GLN A 74 17.27 1.52 -12.47
CA GLN A 74 17.72 2.00 -13.78
C GLN A 74 17.59 0.92 -14.88
N GLY A 75 16.81 1.24 -15.92
CA GLY A 75 16.56 0.34 -17.05
C GLY A 75 15.49 -0.74 -16.82
N LYS A 76 14.86 -0.81 -15.64
CA LYS A 76 13.78 -1.76 -15.32
C LYS A 76 12.41 -1.10 -15.38
N SER A 77 11.40 -1.91 -15.72
CA SER A 77 9.98 -1.52 -15.71
C SER A 77 9.55 -1.04 -14.31
N GLY A 78 8.77 0.05 -14.28
CA GLY A 78 8.14 0.56 -13.06
C GLY A 78 6.71 0.04 -12.88
N LEU A 79 6.07 0.47 -11.80
CA LEU A 79 4.66 0.21 -11.54
C LEU A 79 3.88 1.53 -11.42
N GLU A 80 2.62 1.50 -11.83
CA GLU A 80 1.65 2.56 -11.57
C GLU A 80 0.51 2.00 -10.73
N VAL A 81 0.38 2.49 -9.51
CA VAL A 81 -0.67 2.07 -8.57
C VAL A 81 -1.80 3.09 -8.58
N THR A 82 -3.01 2.61 -8.80
CA THR A 82 -4.25 3.40 -8.70
C THR A 82 -5.13 2.81 -7.61
N LEU A 83 -5.65 3.69 -6.75
CA LEU A 83 -6.47 3.32 -5.60
C LEU A 83 -7.81 4.04 -5.70
N LEU A 84 -8.91 3.30 -5.53
CA LEU A 84 -10.25 3.88 -5.49
C LEU A 84 -11.17 3.12 -4.54
N LYS A 85 -12.26 3.74 -4.15
CA LYS A 85 -13.33 3.19 -3.32
C LYS A 85 -14.58 3.07 -4.18
N THR A 86 -15.12 1.86 -4.22
CA THR A 86 -16.49 1.59 -4.65
C THR A 86 -17.41 1.57 -3.43
N SER A 87 -18.71 1.41 -3.63
CA SER A 87 -19.67 1.28 -2.52
C SER A 87 -19.34 0.16 -1.52
N GLN A 88 -18.61 -0.88 -1.94
CA GLN A 88 -18.35 -2.07 -1.11
C GLN A 88 -16.87 -2.38 -0.87
N SER A 89 -15.94 -1.81 -1.64
CA SER A 89 -14.54 -2.24 -1.62
C SER A 89 -13.55 -1.12 -1.94
N VAL A 90 -12.36 -1.22 -1.35
CA VAL A 90 -11.19 -0.47 -1.83
C VAL A 90 -10.58 -1.30 -2.96
N VAL A 91 -10.36 -0.70 -4.12
CA VAL A 91 -9.80 -1.36 -5.30
C VAL A 91 -8.36 -0.92 -5.46
N VAL A 92 -7.46 -1.89 -5.55
CA VAL A 92 -6.05 -1.70 -5.85
C VAL A 92 -5.81 -2.15 -7.28
N ASN A 93 -5.50 -1.19 -8.14
CA ASN A 93 -5.10 -1.44 -9.52
C ASN A 93 -3.60 -1.20 -9.64
N ILE A 94 -2.88 -2.14 -10.26
CA ILE A 94 -1.44 -2.01 -10.49
C ILE A 94 -1.17 -2.30 -11.96
N ALA A 95 -0.59 -1.33 -12.65
CA ALA A 95 -0.18 -1.45 -14.04
C ALA A 95 1.35 -1.43 -14.14
N ILE A 96 1.91 -2.13 -15.12
CA ILE A 96 3.33 -1.96 -15.47
C ILE A 96 3.51 -0.69 -16.30
N VAL A 97 4.57 0.05 -15.99
CA VAL A 97 5.08 1.14 -16.82
C VAL A 97 6.26 0.60 -17.64
N SER A 98 5.98 0.13 -18.86
CA SER A 98 6.95 -0.44 -19.80
C SER A 98 6.45 -0.30 -21.25
N PRO A 99 7.35 -0.18 -22.25
CA PRO A 99 6.97 -0.25 -23.66
C PRO A 99 6.58 -1.67 -24.12
N GLU A 100 6.92 -2.72 -23.37
CA GLU A 100 6.60 -4.12 -23.71
C GLU A 100 5.14 -4.48 -23.43
N ILE A 101 4.64 -5.54 -24.07
CA ILE A 101 3.28 -6.05 -23.86
C ILE A 101 3.29 -7.08 -22.73
N TRP A 102 2.66 -6.72 -21.62
CA TRP A 102 2.53 -7.58 -20.45
C TRP A 102 1.08 -8.04 -20.30
N CYS A 103 0.87 -9.33 -20.04
CA CYS A 103 -0.46 -9.88 -19.80
C CYS A 103 -0.63 -10.32 -18.36
N THR A 104 -1.79 -9.99 -17.80
CA THR A 104 -2.33 -10.56 -16.57
C THR A 104 -3.50 -11.49 -16.89
N ASP A 105 -3.77 -12.38 -15.96
CA ASP A 105 -4.92 -13.28 -15.91
C ASP A 105 -5.33 -13.50 -14.44
N GLU A 106 -6.34 -14.34 -14.21
CA GLU A 106 -6.83 -14.68 -12.86
C GLU A 106 -5.77 -15.38 -11.96
N ASN A 107 -4.70 -15.91 -12.54
CA ASN A 107 -3.61 -16.57 -11.82
C ASN A 107 -2.49 -15.60 -11.45
N THR A 108 -2.52 -14.38 -11.99
CA THR A 108 -1.55 -13.31 -11.70
C THR A 108 -1.66 -12.91 -10.22
N LYS A 109 -0.51 -12.80 -9.56
CA LYS A 109 -0.41 -12.49 -8.13
C LYS A 109 0.49 -11.30 -7.89
N ALA A 110 0.13 -10.49 -6.91
CA ALA A 110 0.96 -9.42 -6.38
C ALA A 110 1.42 -9.77 -4.95
N ILE A 111 2.72 -9.77 -4.71
CA ILE A 111 3.32 -9.98 -3.41
C ILE A 111 3.75 -8.63 -2.87
N ILE A 112 3.29 -8.30 -1.66
CA ILE A 112 3.65 -7.05 -0.98
C ILE A 112 4.45 -7.41 0.25
N VAL A 113 5.69 -6.90 0.33
CA VAL A 113 6.56 -7.06 1.49
C VAL A 113 6.54 -5.76 2.28
N PHE A 114 6.26 -5.85 3.57
CA PHE A 114 6.28 -4.71 4.47
C PHE A 114 7.68 -4.44 5.02
N THR A 115 7.87 -3.25 5.57
CA THR A 115 9.11 -2.84 6.24
C THR A 115 9.48 -3.72 7.44
N ASP A 116 8.51 -4.40 8.06
CA ASP A 116 8.73 -5.39 9.13
C ASP A 116 9.08 -6.80 8.60
N GLY A 117 9.26 -6.96 7.29
CA GLY A 117 9.60 -8.22 6.62
C GLY A 117 8.42 -9.18 6.41
N LYS A 118 7.24 -8.91 6.97
CA LYS A 118 6.05 -9.73 6.72
C LYS A 118 5.54 -9.50 5.29
N LYS A 119 4.79 -10.48 4.78
CA LYS A 119 4.28 -10.47 3.40
C LYS A 119 2.77 -10.69 3.36
N ILE A 120 2.14 -10.14 2.33
CA ILE A 120 0.81 -10.55 1.87
C ILE A 120 0.87 -10.87 0.38
N GLU A 121 -0.04 -11.73 -0.04
CA GLU A 121 -0.27 -12.04 -1.45
C GLU A 121 -1.67 -11.57 -1.81
N LEU A 122 -1.78 -10.82 -2.90
CA LEU A 122 -3.04 -10.38 -3.47
C LEU A 122 -3.28 -11.16 -4.75
N ALA A 123 -4.47 -11.72 -4.88
CA ALA A 123 -4.92 -12.38 -6.11
C ALA A 123 -5.50 -11.34 -7.08
N ASN A 124 -5.20 -11.50 -8.36
CA ASN A 124 -5.87 -10.74 -9.41
C ASN A 124 -7.32 -11.19 -9.51
N MET A 125 -8.23 -10.23 -9.51
CA MET A 125 -9.67 -10.42 -9.70
C MET A 125 -10.12 -9.88 -11.06
N GLY A 126 -9.19 -9.36 -11.87
CA GLY A 126 -9.43 -9.06 -13.27
C GLY A 126 -9.27 -10.30 -14.14
N GLY A 127 -10.01 -10.35 -15.26
CA GLY A 127 -9.80 -11.35 -16.30
C GLY A 127 -8.53 -11.09 -17.12
N LYS A 128 -8.34 -11.87 -18.19
CA LYS A 128 -7.18 -11.74 -19.09
C LYS A 128 -7.04 -10.30 -19.63
N ASN A 129 -5.90 -9.66 -19.37
CA ASN A 129 -5.65 -8.28 -19.77
C ASN A 129 -4.19 -8.08 -20.21
N CYS A 130 -3.98 -7.88 -21.51
CA CYS A 130 -2.66 -7.65 -22.11
C CYS A 130 -2.21 -6.17 -22.12
N LYS A 131 -2.74 -5.38 -21.19
CA LYS A 131 -2.23 -4.04 -20.83
C LYS A 131 -1.51 -4.07 -19.47
N GLY A 132 -1.20 -5.25 -18.95
CA GLY A 132 -0.49 -5.43 -17.69
C GLY A 132 -1.26 -4.99 -16.45
N LEU A 133 -2.60 -4.95 -16.51
CA LEU A 133 -3.42 -4.46 -15.40
C LEU A 133 -3.76 -5.59 -14.43
N PHE A 134 -3.21 -5.50 -13.22
CA PHE A 134 -3.64 -6.26 -12.06
C PHE A 134 -4.73 -5.47 -11.32
N SER A 135 -5.79 -6.14 -10.87
CA SER A 135 -6.88 -5.52 -10.10
C SER A 135 -7.28 -6.40 -8.91
N CYS A 136 -7.30 -5.83 -7.71
CA CYS A 136 -7.73 -6.54 -6.50
C CYS A 136 -8.76 -5.72 -5.72
N PHE A 137 -9.91 -6.32 -5.40
CA PHE A 137 -10.96 -5.71 -4.61
C PHE A 137 -10.81 -6.11 -3.16
N LEU A 138 -10.44 -5.16 -2.30
CA LEU A 138 -10.24 -5.35 -0.87
C LEU A 138 -11.50 -4.97 -0.09
N SER A 139 -12.14 -5.97 0.52
CA SER A 139 -13.26 -5.77 1.44
C SER A 139 -13.51 -6.99 2.33
N PRO A 140 -14.27 -6.81 3.43
CA PRO A 140 -14.77 -7.95 4.21
C PRO A 140 -15.59 -8.94 3.39
N VAL A 141 -16.39 -8.44 2.44
CA VAL A 141 -17.26 -9.27 1.58
C VAL A 141 -16.43 -10.12 0.60
N MET A 142 -15.30 -9.61 0.14
CA MET A 142 -14.38 -10.34 -0.75
C MET A 142 -13.46 -11.32 0.02
N GLY A 143 -13.59 -11.43 1.34
CA GLY A 143 -12.83 -12.37 2.16
C GLY A 143 -11.39 -11.95 2.46
N ASN A 144 -10.96 -10.76 2.01
CA ASN A 144 -9.57 -10.25 2.13
C ASN A 144 -9.47 -9.04 3.07
N LYS A 145 -10.28 -9.04 4.13
CA LYS A 145 -10.25 -8.02 5.20
C LYS A 145 -8.88 -7.89 5.84
N LYS A 146 -8.17 -9.01 6.07
CA LYS A 146 -6.87 -9.02 6.76
C LYS A 146 -5.80 -8.35 5.91
N GLU A 147 -5.85 -8.50 4.60
CA GLU A 147 -4.97 -7.87 3.63
C GLU A 147 -5.20 -6.36 3.63
N LEU A 148 -6.48 -5.93 3.60
CA LEU A 148 -6.85 -4.53 3.73
C LEU A 148 -6.30 -3.91 5.03
N GLU A 149 -6.55 -4.54 6.18
CA GLU A 149 -6.06 -4.07 7.48
C GLU A 149 -4.53 -3.96 7.55
N ARG A 150 -3.81 -4.91 6.92
CA ARG A 150 -2.34 -4.85 6.84
C ARG A 150 -1.86 -3.72 5.96
N LEU A 151 -2.50 -3.48 4.82
CA LEU A 151 -2.15 -2.40 3.90
C LEU A 151 -2.39 -1.01 4.49
N ILE A 152 -3.44 -0.87 5.30
CA ILE A 152 -3.76 0.33 6.08
C ILE A 152 -2.75 0.50 7.23
N GLY A 153 -2.40 -0.59 7.92
CA GLY A 153 -1.61 -0.53 9.15
C GLY A 153 -0.09 -0.52 8.99
N LYS A 154 0.45 -0.85 7.80
CA LYS A 154 1.90 -1.08 7.63
C LYS A 154 2.49 -0.37 6.43
N SER A 155 3.72 0.12 6.61
CA SER A 155 4.50 0.67 5.49
C SER A 155 5.02 -0.44 4.60
N ILE A 156 4.76 -0.30 3.30
CA ILE A 156 5.24 -1.19 2.24
C ILE A 156 6.72 -0.93 1.99
N LYS A 157 7.48 -2.01 1.75
CA LYS A 157 8.87 -1.99 1.30
C LYS A 157 8.95 -2.31 -0.19
N THR A 158 8.39 -3.43 -0.62
CA THR A 158 8.40 -3.85 -2.03
C THR A 158 7.03 -4.30 -2.51
N ILE A 159 6.81 -4.13 -3.81
CA ILE A 159 5.70 -4.74 -4.55
C ILE A 159 6.31 -5.57 -5.67
N THR A 160 5.96 -6.85 -5.73
CA THR A 160 6.38 -7.78 -6.77
C THR A 160 5.14 -8.33 -7.47
N ILE A 161 5.09 -8.30 -8.79
CA ILE A 161 3.99 -8.91 -9.56
C ILE A 161 4.56 -9.83 -10.62
N SER A 162 3.97 -11.02 -10.73
CA SER A 162 4.29 -12.00 -11.77
C SER A 162 3.35 -11.82 -12.95
N TYR A 163 3.90 -11.56 -14.12
CA TYR A 163 3.18 -11.35 -15.37
C TYR A 163 3.59 -12.37 -16.41
N ALA A 164 2.67 -12.72 -17.29
CA ALA A 164 3.00 -13.47 -18.49
C ALA A 164 3.41 -12.51 -19.61
N ILE A 165 4.62 -12.66 -20.13
CA ILE A 165 5.02 -12.06 -21.40
C ILE A 165 4.63 -13.05 -22.49
N ASN A 166 3.77 -12.61 -23.40
CA ASN A 166 3.45 -13.37 -24.61
C ASN A 166 4.36 -12.86 -25.72
N ASN A 167 5.42 -13.61 -26.00
CA ASN A 167 6.10 -13.51 -27.28
C ASN A 167 5.39 -14.45 -28.26
N SER A 168 5.52 -14.20 -29.57
CA SER A 168 4.76 -14.85 -30.65
C SER A 168 4.77 -16.39 -30.63
N GLU A 169 5.62 -17.03 -29.83
CA GLU A 169 5.85 -18.47 -29.79
C GLU A 169 5.89 -19.07 -28.36
N THR A 170 6.00 -18.27 -27.28
CA THR A 170 6.11 -18.76 -25.89
C THR A 170 5.45 -17.81 -24.87
N THR A 171 4.89 -18.39 -23.79
CA THR A 171 4.46 -17.66 -22.59
C THR A 171 5.53 -17.79 -21.52
N GLU A 172 6.25 -16.72 -21.23
CA GLU A 172 7.24 -16.68 -20.16
C GLU A 172 6.71 -15.87 -18.98
N THR A 173 6.73 -16.46 -17.78
CA THR A 173 6.40 -15.73 -16.55
C THR A 173 7.60 -14.88 -16.12
N ASN A 174 7.42 -13.58 -16.14
CA ASN A 174 8.39 -12.60 -15.70
C ASN A 174 7.90 -11.87 -14.46
N THR A 175 8.81 -11.41 -13.61
CA THR A 175 8.48 -10.71 -12.37
C THR A 175 8.99 -9.28 -12.42
N VAL A 176 8.11 -8.34 -12.04
CA VAL A 176 8.49 -6.95 -11.81
C VAL A 176 8.47 -6.72 -10.32
N GLU A 177 9.65 -6.55 -9.73
CA GLU A 177 9.84 -6.14 -8.34
C GLU A 177 10.26 -4.68 -8.27
N THR A 178 9.54 -3.90 -7.45
CA THR A 178 9.85 -2.50 -7.20
C THR A 178 10.05 -2.24 -5.72
N LEU A 179 11.10 -1.47 -5.41
CA LEU A 179 11.37 -0.96 -4.07
C LEU A 179 10.72 0.41 -3.93
N LEU A 180 9.86 0.57 -2.92
CA LEU A 180 9.19 1.83 -2.67
C LEU A 180 10.08 2.75 -1.85
N THR A 181 10.13 4.02 -2.26
CA THR A 181 10.62 5.10 -1.40
C THR A 181 9.68 5.30 -0.22
N LYS A 182 10.19 5.93 0.85
CA LYS A 182 9.36 6.30 2.01
C LYS A 182 8.14 7.14 1.62
N GLY A 183 8.29 8.03 0.63
CA GLY A 183 7.21 8.89 0.14
C GLY A 183 6.11 8.11 -0.59
N GLU A 184 6.48 7.19 -1.47
CA GLU A 184 5.51 6.33 -2.18
C GLU A 184 4.76 5.40 -1.22
N ALA A 185 5.50 4.75 -0.31
CA ALA A 185 4.91 3.87 0.71
C ALA A 185 3.95 4.63 1.63
N PHE A 186 4.33 5.84 2.07
CA PHE A 186 3.48 6.72 2.86
C PHE A 186 2.20 7.08 2.09
N ARG A 187 2.32 7.53 0.84
CA ARG A 187 1.15 7.91 0.01
C ARG A 187 0.18 6.76 -0.16
N ILE A 188 0.67 5.55 -0.49
CA ILE A 188 -0.19 4.37 -0.66
C ILE A 188 -0.92 4.04 0.63
N LYS A 189 -0.21 3.98 1.77
CA LYS A 189 -0.79 3.71 3.08
C LYS A 189 -1.89 4.72 3.43
N THR A 190 -1.57 6.02 3.33
CA THR A 190 -2.51 7.09 3.68
C THR A 190 -3.74 7.09 2.79
N ILE A 191 -3.59 6.89 1.47
CA ILE A 191 -4.74 6.80 0.57
C ILE A 191 -5.62 5.59 0.93
N MET A 192 -5.02 4.42 1.21
CA MET A 192 -5.80 3.25 1.61
C MET A 192 -6.53 3.47 2.94
N GLU A 193 -5.90 4.11 3.92
CA GLU A 193 -6.56 4.56 5.16
C GLU A 193 -7.79 5.42 4.84
N CYS A 194 -7.62 6.48 4.05
CA CYS A 194 -8.71 7.38 3.68
C CYS A 194 -9.86 6.67 2.97
N LEU A 195 -9.56 5.83 1.97
CA LEU A 195 -10.58 5.09 1.22
C LEU A 195 -11.31 4.05 2.06
N SER A 196 -10.67 3.52 3.13
CA SER A 196 -11.27 2.53 4.02
C SER A 196 -12.23 3.12 5.05
N GLN A 197 -12.02 4.37 5.46
CA GLN A 197 -12.81 5.05 6.49
C GLN A 197 -14.03 5.80 5.95
N GLN A 198 -14.06 6.07 4.64
CA GLN A 198 -15.20 6.72 4.02
C GLN A 198 -16.42 5.78 4.00
N LYS A 199 -17.53 6.30 4.56
CA LYS A 199 -18.84 5.68 4.39
C LYS A 199 -19.27 5.79 2.92
N PRO A 200 -19.93 4.75 2.36
CA PRO A 200 -20.49 4.82 1.01
C PRO A 200 -21.51 5.96 0.88
#